data_AF-A0AAU8T825-F1
#
_entry.id   AF-A0AAU8T825-F1
#
_cell.length_a   1.000
_cell.length_b   1.000
_cell.length_c   1.000
_cell.angle_alpha   90.00
_cell.angle_beta   90.00
_cell.angle_gamma   90.00
#
_symmetry.space_group_name_H-M   'P 1'
#
loop_
_entity.id
_entity.type
_entity.pdbx_description
1 polymer ?
#
loop_
_entity_poly.entity_id
_entity_poly.type
_entity_poly.pdbx_seq_one_letter_code
_entity_poly.pdbx_strand_id
1 'polypeptide(L)' 'MEFEVKDMSCGGCANSITRAVINVDPAAKLDIDVTTKIVKIDSVLPPERLVAVIEEAGFHPTVNA' A
#
# COMPACT_ATOMS: atom_id res chain seq x y z
N MET A 1 -8.06 2.25 5.64
CA MET A 1 -6.85 2.94 6.12
C MET A 1 -6.18 3.64 4.94
N GLU A 2 -5.42 4.69 5.19
CA GLU A 2 -4.73 5.47 4.15
C GLU A 2 -3.23 5.59 4.47
N PHE A 3 -2.41 5.44 3.44
CA PHE A 3 -0.95 5.54 3.51
C PHE A 3 -0.44 6.50 2.44
N GLU A 4 0.51 7.36 2.79
CA GLU A 4 1.30 8.13 1.84
C GLU A 4 2.59 7.37 1.49
N VAL A 5 2.88 7.20 0.20
CA VAL A 5 4.03 6.43 -0.32
C VAL A 5 4.81 7.30 -1.31
N LYS A 6 5.73 8.13 -0.80
CA LYS A 6 6.42 9.17 -1.58
C LYS A 6 7.34 8.62 -2.68
N ASP A 7 7.86 7.41 -2.51
CA ASP A 7 8.73 6.71 -3.44
C ASP A 7 7.98 5.94 -4.54
N MET A 8 6.64 5.94 -4.53
CA MET A 8 5.81 5.41 -5.61
C MET A 8 5.84 6.35 -6.83
N SER A 9 6.54 6.01 -7.90
CA SER A 9 6.73 6.93 -9.05
C SER A 9 5.90 6.61 -10.30
N CYS A 10 5.43 5.38 -10.47
CA CYS A 10 4.72 4.93 -11.67
C CYS A 10 3.66 3.86 -11.39
N GLY A 11 2.86 3.50 -12.40
CA GLY A 11 1.86 2.42 -12.30
C GLY A 11 2.47 1.04 -11.98
N GLY A 12 3.75 0.82 -12.29
CA GLY A 12 4.48 -0.38 -11.88
C GLY A 12 4.66 -0.48 -10.36
N CYS A 13 4.94 0.64 -9.70
CA CYS A 13 5.01 0.72 -8.24
C CYS A 13 3.64 0.41 -7.61
N ALA A 14 2.57 1.00 -8.13
CA ALA A 14 1.21 0.73 -7.67
C ALA A 14 0.87 -0.78 -7.77
N ASN A 15 1.16 -1.41 -8.91
CA ASN A 15 0.92 -2.85 -9.08
C ASN A 15 1.79 -3.72 -8.15
N SER A 16 3.02 -3.30 -7.83
CA SER A 16 3.89 -3.99 -6.87
C SER A 16 3.29 -3.96 -5.46
N ILE A 17 2.85 -2.79 -5.00
CA ILE A 17 2.16 -2.60 -3.71
C ILE A 17 0.88 -3.44 -3.66
N THR A 18 0.04 -3.38 -4.70
CA THR A 18 -1.19 -4.19 -4.79
C THR A 18 -0.90 -5.68 -4.65
N ARG A 19 0.11 -6.19 -5.35
CA ARG A 19 0.46 -7.62 -5.26
C ARG A 19 0.96 -8.01 -3.87
N ALA A 20 1.78 -7.17 -3.24
CA ALA A 20 2.28 -7.44 -1.90
C ALA A 20 1.13 -7.57 -0.88
N VAL A 21 0.17 -6.63 -0.92
CA VAL A 21 -0.99 -6.64 -0.01
C VAL A 21 -1.93 -7.80 -0.31
N ILE A 22 -2.28 -8.04 -1.58
CA ILE A 22 -3.15 -9.16 -1.97
C ILE A 22 -2.55 -10.53 -1.63
N ASN A 23 -1.23 -10.67 -1.64
CA ASN A 23 -0.57 -11.93 -1.25
C ASN A 23 -0.78 -12.29 0.22
N VAL A 24 -0.93 -11.29 1.11
CA VAL A 24 -1.10 -11.50 2.55
C VAL A 24 -2.56 -11.37 3.00
N ASP A 25 -3.37 -10.61 2.26
CA ASP A 25 -4.81 -10.51 2.42
C ASP A 25 -5.50 -10.54 1.04
N PRO A 26 -5.86 -11.73 0.53
CA PRO A 26 -6.50 -11.88 -0.77
C PRO A 26 -7.87 -11.19 -0.90
N ALA A 27 -8.49 -10.80 0.22
CA ALA A 27 -9.77 -10.11 0.25
C ALA A 27 -9.62 -8.58 0.31
N ALA A 28 -8.38 -8.07 0.45
CA ALA A 28 -8.14 -6.64 0.54
C ALA A 28 -8.58 -5.89 -0.72
N LYS A 29 -9.11 -4.68 -0.53
CA LYS A 29 -9.38 -3.74 -1.62
C LYS A 29 -8.41 -2.58 -1.53
N LEU A 30 -7.82 -2.24 -2.66
CA LEU A 30 -6.86 -1.15 -2.77
C LEU A 30 -7.33 -0.12 -3.78
N ASP A 31 -7.18 1.14 -3.41
CA ASP A 31 -7.30 2.29 -4.31
C ASP A 31 -6.00 3.08 -4.22
N ILE A 32 -5.26 3.12 -5.33
CA ILE A 32 -3.90 3.68 -5.38
C ILE A 32 -3.88 4.83 -6.39
N ASP A 33 -3.57 6.02 -5.89
CA ASP A 33 -3.37 7.21 -6.70
C ASP A 33 -1.88 7.56 -6.75
N VAL A 34 -1.29 7.28 -7.91
CA VAL A 34 0.13 7.58 -8.20
C VAL A 34 0.40 9.09 -8.30
N THR A 35 -0.62 9.90 -8.59
CA THR A 35 -0.49 11.37 -8.68
C THR A 35 -0.37 11.97 -7.29
N THR A 36 -1.25 11.57 -6.37
CA THR A 36 -1.25 12.07 -4.99
C THR A 36 -0.33 11.29 -4.05
N LYS A 37 0.23 10.17 -4.50
CA LYS A 37 1.06 9.26 -3.69
C LYS A 37 0.29 8.60 -2.54
N ILE A 38 -1.01 8.45 -2.71
CA ILE A 38 -1.90 7.89 -1.70
C ILE A 38 -2.29 6.46 -2.05
N VAL A 39 -2.20 5.59 -1.05
CA VAL A 39 -2.65 4.19 -1.09
C VAL A 39 -3.74 4.02 -0.03
N LYS A 40 -4.97 3.78 -0.45
CA LYS A 40 -6.08 3.42 0.43
C LYS A 40 -6.24 1.92 0.44
N ILE A 41 -6.26 1.34 1.62
CA ILE A 41 -6.39 -0.11 1.82
C ILE A 41 -7.57 -0.39 2.75
N ASP A 42 -8.51 -1.19 2.27
CA ASP A 42 -9.54 -1.86 3.06
C ASP A 42 -9.11 -3.32 3.23
N SER A 43 -8.78 -3.69 4.46
CA SER A 43 -8.18 -4.98 4.81
C SER A 43 -8.51 -5.31 6.27
N VAL A 44 -8.53 -6.60 6.59
CA VAL A 44 -8.68 -7.08 7.97
C VAL A 44 -7.37 -6.98 8.78
N LEU A 45 -6.25 -6.72 8.11
CA LEU A 45 -4.95 -6.61 8.75
C LEU A 45 -4.81 -5.25 9.46
N PRO A 46 -4.09 -5.20 10.60
CA PRO A 46 -3.81 -3.93 11.28
C PRO A 46 -2.86 -3.04 10.45
N PRO A 47 -2.88 -1.72 10.67
CA PRO A 47 -2.01 -0.78 9.95
C PRO A 47 -0.53 -1.17 10.02
N GLU A 48 -0.04 -1.64 11.18
CA GLU A 48 1.38 -2.01 11.32
C GLU A 48 1.78 -3.17 10.39
N ARG A 49 0.88 -4.13 10.18
CA ARG A 49 1.15 -5.25 9.25
C ARG A 49 1.16 -4.77 7.81
N LEU A 50 0.27 -3.85 7.45
CA LEU A 50 0.25 -3.25 6.11
C LEU A 50 1.50 -2.42 5.83
N VAL A 51 1.98 -1.65 6.82
CA VAL A 51 3.27 -0.93 6.73
C VAL A 51 4.40 -1.91 6.40
N ALA A 52 4.56 -2.97 7.19
CA ALA A 52 5.63 -3.95 6.97
C ALA A 52 5.56 -4.61 5.59
N VAL A 53 4.36 -4.92 5.10
CA VAL A 53 4.15 -5.54 3.78
C VAL A 53 4.55 -4.60 2.64
N ILE A 54 4.24 -3.32 2.77
CA ILE A 54 4.62 -2.31 1.78
C ILE A 54 6.15 -2.06 1.83
N GLU A 55 6.77 -2.10 3.02
CA GLU A 55 8.23 -2.05 3.21
C GLU A 55 8.95 -3.26 2.62
N GLU A 56 8.42 -4.46 2.81
CA GLU A 56 8.91 -5.70 2.18
C GLU A 56 8.84 -5.63 0.64
N ALA A 57 7.90 -4.85 0.09
CA ALA A 57 7.81 -4.56 -1.35
C ALA A 57 8.79 -3.46 -1.83
N GLY A 58 9.57 -2.86 -0.92
CA GLY A 58 10.59 -1.87 -1.21
C GLY A 58 10.11 -0.41 -1.18
N PHE A 59 9.00 -0.13 -0.49
CA PHE A 59 8.41 1.21 -0.38
C PHE A 59 8.30 1.68 1.07
N HIS A 60 8.25 2.98 1.31
CA HIS A 60 8.24 3.53 2.68
C HIS A 60 6.92 4.27 2.97
N PRO A 61 5.88 3.56 3.45
CA PRO A 61 4.58 4.17 3.72
C PRO A 61 4.60 4.95 5.04
N THR A 62 3.92 6.08 5.07
CA THR A 62 3.51 6.73 6.32
C THR A 62 2.01 6.62 6.48
N VAL A 63 1.55 6.24 7.68
CA VAL A 63 0.12 6.17 8.00
C VAL A 63 -0.43 7.59 8.06
N ASN A 64 -1.44 7.89 7.24
CA ASN A 64 -2.23 9.10 7.38
C ASN A 64 -3.31 8.86 8.44
N ALA A 65 -3.33 9.70 9.47
CA ALA A 65 -4.34 9.67 10.53
C ALA A 65 -5.68 10.24 10.06
#